data_AF-A0A0K1NN36-F1
#
_entry.id   AF-A0A0K1NN36-F1
#
_cell.length_a   1.000
_cell.length_b   1.000
_cell.length_c   1.000
_cell.angle_alpha   90.00
_cell.angle_beta   90.00
_cell.angle_gamma   90.00
#
_symmetry.space_group_name_H-M   'P 1'
#
loop_
_entity.id
_entity.type
_entity.pdbx_description
1 polymer ?
#
loop_
_entity_poly.entity_id
_entity_poly.type
_entity_poly.pdbx_seq_one_letter_code
_entity_poly.pdbx_strand_id
1 'polypeptide(L)'
;MNNEIAPVLDILEELKQECKAISKAQVKLRTTIAEQLSNPKGDSVKTQETVQIHLSKETQAKIKEHQLFVLEALSESIKKLDPKFEALQQLIKEQQKPVEYKNYSLFASVHLAERMLLLLVCGLVMISCWFFSMGANQLQTASDYDLRYRYLRMQGKATKKDFDYLDCIFITHRNPKAIQQMQQKVIDYEQALQRQAELLLQQERIKQEQRKLKRQLRK
;
A
#
# COMPACT_ATOMS: atom_id res chain seq x y z
N MET A 1 -15.83 -4.46 8.18
CA MET A 1 -16.62 -5.67 8.47
C MET A 1 -17.32 -5.46 9.80
N ASN A 2 -18.24 -4.48 9.87
CA ASN A 2 -18.83 -3.96 11.13
C ASN A 2 -20.31 -4.34 11.30
N ASN A 3 -20.87 -5.11 10.37
CA ASN A 3 -22.32 -5.37 10.29
C ASN A 3 -22.83 -6.48 11.22
N GLU A 4 -21.96 -7.23 11.88
CA GLU A 4 -22.39 -8.41 12.66
C GLU A 4 -22.71 -8.08 14.12
N ILE A 5 -22.19 -6.97 14.67
CA ILE A 5 -22.34 -6.62 16.10
C ILE A 5 -23.46 -5.59 16.33
N ALA A 6 -23.76 -4.75 15.34
CA ALA A 6 -24.91 -3.84 15.36
C ALA A 6 -26.24 -4.55 15.69
N PRO A 7 -26.59 -5.70 15.07
CA PRO A 7 -27.81 -6.42 15.44
C PRO A 7 -27.75 -6.99 16.86
N VAL A 8 -26.57 -7.37 17.36
CA VAL A 8 -26.41 -7.89 18.73
C VAL A 8 -26.66 -6.81 19.77
N LEU A 9 -26.20 -5.57 19.52
CA LEU A 9 -26.45 -4.44 20.40
C LEU A 9 -27.93 -4.03 20.41
N ASP A 10 -28.58 -4.11 19.25
CA ASP A 10 -30.00 -3.82 19.07
C ASP A 10 -30.88 -4.84 19.82
N ILE A 11 -30.61 -6.14 19.66
CA ILE A 11 -31.27 -7.23 20.41
C ILE A 11 -31.08 -7.05 21.92
N LEU A 12 -29.90 -6.60 22.36
CA LEU A 12 -29.63 -6.38 23.78
C LEU A 12 -30.43 -5.20 24.35
N GLU A 13 -30.61 -4.14 23.57
CA GLU A 13 -31.43 -2.98 23.97
C GLU A 13 -32.92 -3.33 23.94
N GLU A 14 -33.37 -4.14 22.97
CA GLU A 14 -34.74 -4.67 22.89
C GLU A 14 -35.06 -5.52 24.13
N LEU A 15 -34.20 -6.47 24.50
CA LEU A 15 -34.37 -7.29 25.71
C LEU A 15 -34.41 -6.46 27.00
N LYS A 16 -33.63 -5.39 27.08
CA LYS A 16 -33.65 -4.45 28.20
C LYS A 16 -34.98 -3.69 28.27
N GLN A 17 -35.51 -3.26 27.13
CA GLN A 17 -36.82 -2.60 27.05
C GLN A 17 -37.96 -3.56 27.44
N GLU A 18 -37.91 -4.81 27.01
CA GLU A 18 -38.87 -5.84 27.41
C GLU A 18 -38.83 -6.09 28.93
N CYS A 19 -37.64 -6.21 29.53
CA CYS A 19 -37.49 -6.33 30.98
C CYS A 19 -38.11 -5.14 31.74
N LYS A 20 -37.96 -3.93 31.21
CA LYS A 20 -38.57 -2.71 31.78
C LYS A 20 -40.10 -2.71 31.64
N ALA A 21 -40.62 -3.20 30.51
CA ALA A 21 -42.06 -3.34 30.29
C ALA A 21 -42.68 -4.37 31.25
N ILE A 22 -42.00 -5.50 31.45
CA ILE A 22 -42.37 -6.55 32.41
C ILE A 22 -42.40 -5.98 33.83
N SER A 23 -41.35 -5.25 34.24
CA SER A 23 -41.32 -4.57 35.56
C SER A 23 -42.51 -3.62 35.76
N LYS A 24 -42.87 -2.84 34.75
CA LYS A 24 -44.02 -1.92 34.81
C LYS A 24 -45.36 -2.65 34.91
N ALA A 25 -45.54 -3.73 34.14
CA ALA A 25 -46.74 -4.57 34.22
C ALA A 25 -46.84 -5.25 35.59
N GLN A 26 -45.70 -5.66 36.14
CA GLN A 26 -45.60 -6.26 37.45
C GLN A 26 -46.02 -5.31 38.58
N VAL A 27 -45.56 -4.06 38.54
CA VAL A 27 -45.99 -3.03 39.52
C VAL A 27 -47.49 -2.78 39.43
N LYS A 28 -48.06 -2.72 38.22
CA LYS A 28 -49.52 -2.58 38.05
C LYS A 28 -50.29 -3.76 38.64
N LEU A 29 -49.83 -5.00 38.40
CA LEU A 29 -50.45 -6.20 39.00
C LEU A 29 -50.39 -6.18 40.53
N ARG A 30 -49.28 -5.72 41.14
CA ARG A 30 -49.19 -5.50 42.59
C ARG A 30 -50.25 -4.52 43.08
N THR A 31 -50.39 -3.39 42.41
CA THR A 31 -51.38 -2.37 42.75
C THR A 31 -52.80 -2.92 42.66
N THR A 32 -53.13 -3.65 41.59
CA THR A 32 -54.46 -4.26 41.42
C THR A 32 -54.75 -5.34 42.48
N ILE A 33 -53.76 -6.17 42.83
CA ILE A 33 -53.93 -7.19 43.88
C ILE A 33 -54.11 -6.53 45.26
N ALA A 34 -53.37 -5.45 45.56
CA ALA A 34 -53.51 -4.69 46.80
C ALA A 34 -54.87 -3.97 46.91
N GLU A 35 -55.36 -3.41 45.79
CA GLU A 35 -56.67 -2.74 45.72
C GLU A 35 -57.82 -3.74 45.92
N GLN A 36 -57.74 -4.93 45.31
CA GLN A 36 -58.68 -6.05 45.52
C GLN A 36 -58.67 -6.56 46.97
N LEU A 37 -57.57 -6.40 47.71
CA LEU A 37 -57.47 -6.76 49.13
C LEU A 37 -58.20 -5.75 50.05
N SER A 38 -58.24 -4.48 49.64
CA SER A 38 -58.80 -3.38 50.44
C SER A 38 -60.33 -3.26 50.38
N ASN A 39 -60.99 -3.95 49.45
CA ASN A 39 -62.42 -3.81 49.21
C ASN A 39 -63.12 -5.19 49.05
N PRO A 40 -63.52 -5.87 50.14
CA PRO A 40 -64.31 -7.08 50.03
C PRO A 40 -65.74 -6.66 49.66
N LYS A 41 -66.10 -6.71 48.38
CA LYS A 41 -67.48 -6.47 47.94
C LYS A 41 -68.35 -7.59 48.51
N GLY A 42 -69.00 -7.29 49.64
CA GLY A 42 -69.96 -8.18 50.28
C GLY A 42 -71.24 -8.23 49.46
N ASP A 43 -71.71 -9.44 49.15
CA ASP A 43 -73.13 -9.76 49.34
C ASP A 43 -73.43 -11.27 49.23
N SER A 44 -74.02 -11.79 50.32
CA SER A 44 -75.06 -12.84 50.35
C SER A 44 -74.59 -14.31 50.10
N VAL A 45 -75.03 -15.39 50.75
CA VAL A 45 -76.18 -15.74 51.62
C VAL A 45 -75.82 -16.98 52.49
N LYS A 46 -76.38 -17.01 53.71
CA LYS A 46 -76.70 -18.10 54.68
C LYS A 46 -76.09 -19.52 54.58
N THR A 47 -75.41 -19.88 55.66
CA THR A 47 -75.60 -21.07 56.53
C THR A 47 -75.76 -22.45 55.86
N GLN A 48 -74.63 -23.10 55.53
CA GLN A 48 -74.27 -24.49 55.90
C GLN A 48 -72.93 -24.88 55.24
N GLU A 49 -71.86 -24.12 55.48
CA GLU A 49 -70.58 -24.34 54.75
C GLU A 49 -69.37 -23.72 55.48
N THR A 50 -69.43 -23.60 56.81
CA THR A 50 -68.42 -22.88 57.61
C THR A 50 -67.04 -23.55 57.61
N VAL A 51 -66.94 -24.84 57.28
CA VAL A 51 -65.64 -25.54 57.18
C VAL A 51 -65.07 -25.48 55.76
N GLN A 52 -65.90 -25.54 54.71
CA GLN A 52 -65.45 -25.47 53.31
C GLN A 52 -65.12 -24.04 52.86
N ILE A 53 -65.89 -23.03 53.29
CA ILE A 53 -65.62 -21.62 52.96
C ILE A 53 -64.33 -21.15 53.67
N HIS A 54 -64.03 -21.65 54.86
CA HIS A 54 -62.79 -21.29 55.57
C HIS A 54 -61.56 -21.92 54.91
N LEU A 55 -61.64 -23.19 54.50
CA LEU A 55 -60.58 -23.87 53.74
C LEU A 55 -60.38 -23.23 52.35
N SER A 56 -61.46 -22.82 51.68
CA SER A 56 -61.44 -22.08 50.41
C SER A 56 -60.82 -20.69 50.55
N LYS A 57 -61.14 -19.94 51.63
CA LYS A 57 -60.52 -18.63 51.92
C LYS A 57 -59.06 -18.76 52.33
N GLU A 58 -58.68 -19.76 53.12
CA GLU A 58 -57.30 -20.01 53.53
C GLU A 58 -56.42 -20.44 52.36
N THR A 59 -56.92 -21.32 51.48
CA THR A 59 -56.21 -21.70 50.24
C THR A 59 -56.10 -20.53 49.28
N GLN A 60 -57.14 -19.70 49.14
CA GLN A 60 -57.08 -18.48 48.34
C GLN A 60 -56.07 -17.46 48.90
N ALA A 61 -55.95 -17.34 50.21
CA ALA A 61 -54.94 -16.49 50.85
C ALA A 61 -53.52 -17.02 50.58
N LYS A 62 -53.27 -18.32 50.75
CA LYS A 62 -51.97 -18.96 50.43
C LYS A 62 -51.58 -18.82 48.95
N ILE A 63 -52.55 -18.96 48.04
CA ILE A 63 -52.33 -18.75 46.59
C ILE A 63 -51.92 -17.30 46.31
N LYS A 64 -52.57 -16.32 46.96
CA LYS A 64 -52.26 -14.89 46.80
C LYS A 64 -50.90 -14.51 47.40
N GLU A 65 -50.54 -15.08 48.55
CA GLU A 65 -49.21 -14.90 49.15
C GLU A 65 -48.12 -15.48 48.26
N HIS A 66 -48.33 -16.67 47.69
CA HIS A 66 -47.41 -17.25 46.69
C HIS A 66 -47.31 -16.38 45.44
N GLN A 67 -48.40 -15.80 44.95
CA GLN A 67 -48.34 -14.87 43.83
C GLN A 67 -47.52 -13.62 44.17
N LEU A 68 -47.69 -13.04 45.37
CA LEU A 68 -46.92 -11.89 45.82
C LEU A 68 -45.42 -12.22 45.94
N PHE A 69 -45.10 -13.42 46.44
CA PHE A 69 -43.73 -13.92 46.58
C PHE A 69 -43.05 -14.15 45.22
N VAL A 70 -43.73 -14.79 44.28
CA VAL A 70 -43.22 -14.97 42.90
C VAL A 70 -42.98 -13.62 42.24
N LEU A 71 -43.87 -12.65 42.48
CA LEU A 71 -43.69 -11.29 42.00
C LEU A 71 -42.45 -10.63 42.62
N GLU A 72 -42.20 -10.80 43.92
CA GLU A 72 -41.00 -10.22 44.56
C GLU A 72 -39.71 -10.85 44.02
N ALA A 73 -39.69 -12.17 43.86
CA ALA A 73 -38.57 -12.87 43.23
C ALA A 73 -38.31 -12.40 41.79
N LEU A 74 -39.37 -12.12 41.01
CA LEU A 74 -39.24 -11.57 39.66
C LEU A 74 -38.72 -10.11 39.67
N SER A 75 -39.18 -9.27 40.60
CA SER A 75 -38.68 -7.90 40.80
C SER A 75 -37.18 -7.88 41.11
N GLU A 76 -36.75 -8.75 42.02
CA GLU A 76 -35.37 -8.86 42.46
C GLU A 76 -34.46 -9.38 41.34
N SER A 77 -34.93 -10.33 40.54
CA SER A 77 -34.18 -10.84 39.39
C SER A 77 -33.99 -9.77 38.30
N ILE A 78 -35.03 -9.01 37.93
CA ILE A 78 -34.93 -7.92 36.94
C ILE A 78 -33.91 -6.86 37.39
N LYS A 79 -33.95 -6.45 38.66
CA LYS A 79 -32.97 -5.49 39.22
C LYS A 79 -31.52 -5.98 39.12
N LYS A 80 -31.29 -7.30 39.18
CA LYS A 80 -29.95 -7.90 39.06
C LYS A 80 -29.49 -8.04 37.61
N LEU A 81 -30.41 -8.03 36.65
CA LEU A 81 -30.12 -8.13 35.22
C LEU A 81 -29.70 -6.78 34.61
N ASP A 82 -30.31 -5.66 35.04
CA ASP A 82 -29.97 -4.30 34.58
C ASP A 82 -28.46 -3.98 34.55
N PRO A 83 -27.69 -4.16 35.65
CA PRO A 83 -26.25 -3.87 35.63
C PRO A 83 -25.44 -4.83 34.76
N LYS A 84 -25.93 -6.05 34.53
CA LYS A 84 -25.26 -7.02 33.64
C LYS A 84 -25.42 -6.64 32.17
N PHE A 85 -26.58 -6.13 31.78
CA PHE A 85 -26.81 -5.61 30.44
C PHE A 85 -25.89 -4.42 30.15
N GLU A 86 -25.73 -3.50 31.10
CA GLU A 86 -24.84 -2.35 30.96
C GLU A 86 -23.36 -2.76 30.84
N ALA A 87 -22.91 -3.71 31.68
CA ALA A 87 -21.55 -4.24 31.60
C ALA A 87 -21.28 -4.96 30.26
N LEU A 88 -22.26 -5.72 29.74
CA LEU A 88 -22.16 -6.37 28.44
C LEU A 88 -22.11 -5.36 27.29
N GLN A 89 -22.94 -4.31 27.33
CA GLN A 89 -22.89 -3.22 26.35
C GLN A 89 -21.53 -2.51 26.35
N GLN A 90 -20.95 -2.28 27.53
CA GLN A 90 -19.66 -1.63 27.67
C GLN A 90 -18.51 -2.49 27.12
N LEU A 91 -18.50 -3.79 27.43
CA LEU A 91 -17.51 -4.74 26.89
C LEU A 91 -17.58 -4.85 25.37
N ILE A 92 -18.78 -4.89 24.79
CA ILE A 92 -18.96 -4.95 23.34
C ILE A 92 -18.43 -3.67 22.67
N LYS A 93 -18.74 -2.49 23.23
CA LYS A 93 -18.23 -1.19 22.73
C LYS A 93 -16.70 -1.09 22.82
N GLU A 94 -16.11 -1.63 23.89
CA GLU A 94 -14.66 -1.61 24.09
C GLU A 94 -13.95 -2.57 23.13
N GLN A 95 -14.50 -3.77 22.89
CA GLN A 95 -13.99 -4.74 21.91
C GLN A 95 -14.18 -4.32 20.44
N GLN A 96 -15.11 -3.42 20.15
CA GLN A 96 -15.30 -2.88 18.81
C GLN A 96 -14.20 -1.87 18.39
N LYS A 97 -13.65 -1.11 19.34
CA LYS A 97 -12.56 -0.14 19.09
C LYS A 97 -11.21 -0.73 18.63
N PRO A 98 -10.71 -1.87 19.15
CA PRO A 98 -9.40 -2.41 18.78
C PRO A 98 -9.34 -3.00 17.37
N VAL A 99 -10.47 -3.36 16.76
CA VAL A 99 -10.50 -4.00 15.42
C VAL A 99 -10.31 -3.00 14.29
N GLU A 100 -10.83 -1.77 14.43
CA GLU A 100 -10.63 -0.72 13.41
C GLU A 100 -9.20 -0.14 13.45
N TYR A 101 -8.62 0.01 14.65
CA TYR A 101 -7.32 0.67 14.80
C TYR A 101 -6.14 -0.18 14.31
N LYS A 102 -6.21 -1.52 14.47
CA LYS A 102 -5.14 -2.45 14.01
C LYS A 102 -5.01 -2.53 12.49
N ASN A 103 -6.12 -2.41 11.77
CA ASN A 103 -6.15 -2.54 10.32
C ASN A 103 -5.70 -1.25 9.62
N TYR A 104 -6.04 -0.09 10.18
CA TYR A 104 -5.60 1.20 9.63
C TYR A 104 -4.08 1.40 9.75
N SER A 105 -3.46 0.95 10.83
CA SER A 105 -2.00 1.05 11.01
C SER A 105 -1.20 0.16 10.05
N LEU A 106 -1.69 -1.05 9.74
CA LEU A 106 -1.03 -1.95 8.79
C LEU A 106 -1.23 -1.48 7.35
N PHE A 107 -2.41 -0.96 7.01
CA PHE A 107 -2.63 -0.39 5.69
C PHE A 107 -1.81 0.89 5.47
N ALA A 108 -1.71 1.76 6.49
CA ALA A 108 -0.90 2.96 6.43
C ALA A 108 0.60 2.67 6.29
N SER A 109 1.11 1.63 6.97
CA SER A 109 2.53 1.24 6.87
C SER A 109 2.86 0.65 5.49
N VAL A 110 1.97 -0.15 4.91
CA VAL A 110 2.12 -0.67 3.54
C VAL A 110 2.10 0.47 2.52
N HIS A 111 1.17 1.41 2.66
CA HIS A 111 1.07 2.56 1.74
C HIS A 111 2.26 3.53 1.87
N LEU A 112 2.85 3.64 3.07
CA LEU A 112 4.08 4.40 3.30
C LEU A 112 5.30 3.68 2.70
N ALA A 113 5.40 2.35 2.88
CA ALA A 113 6.47 1.54 2.32
C ALA A 113 6.45 1.56 0.78
N GLU A 114 5.27 1.52 0.17
CA GLU A 114 5.10 1.66 -1.28
C GLU A 114 5.61 3.02 -1.78
N ARG A 115 5.25 4.13 -1.12
CA ARG A 115 5.76 5.47 -1.47
C ARG A 115 7.27 5.57 -1.31
N MET A 116 7.85 4.98 -0.27
CA MET A 116 9.30 4.93 -0.08
C MET A 116 9.99 4.11 -1.17
N LEU A 117 9.41 2.98 -1.58
CA LEU A 117 9.95 2.14 -2.64
C LEU A 117 9.87 2.83 -4.01
N LEU A 118 8.76 3.53 -4.30
CA LEU A 118 8.64 4.35 -5.52
C LEU A 118 9.65 5.50 -5.55
N LEU A 119 9.87 6.19 -4.43
CA LEU A 119 10.90 7.22 -4.33
C LEU A 119 12.31 6.66 -4.54
N LEU A 120 12.59 5.48 -3.97
CA LEU A 120 13.86 4.79 -4.14
C LEU A 120 14.11 4.41 -5.60
N VAL A 121 13.12 3.78 -6.25
CA VAL A 121 13.21 3.39 -7.67
C VAL A 121 13.36 4.62 -8.56
N CYS A 122 12.57 5.67 -8.33
CA CYS A 122 12.67 6.93 -9.05
C CYS A 122 14.07 7.56 -8.88
N GLY A 123 14.59 7.59 -7.65
CA GLY A 123 15.94 8.07 -7.37
C GLY A 123 17.04 7.29 -8.10
N LEU A 124 16.95 5.96 -8.11
CA LEU A 124 17.90 5.10 -8.82
C LEU A 124 17.88 5.34 -10.34
N VAL A 125 16.69 5.55 -10.93
CA VAL A 125 16.55 5.89 -12.35
C VAL A 125 17.21 7.23 -12.67
N MET A 126 17.02 8.25 -11.83
CA MET A 126 17.65 9.56 -12.04
C MET A 126 19.19 9.51 -11.90
N ILE A 127 19.70 8.76 -10.91
CA ILE A 127 21.14 8.58 -10.71
C ILE A 127 21.77 7.82 -11.88
N SER A 128 21.12 6.75 -12.37
CA SER A 128 21.61 6.00 -13.53
C SER A 128 21.57 6.83 -14.82
N CYS A 129 20.52 7.62 -15.05
CA CYS A 129 20.44 8.54 -16.17
C CYS A 129 21.54 9.62 -16.14
N TRP A 130 21.81 10.17 -14.96
CA TRP A 130 22.90 11.15 -14.76
C TRP A 130 24.27 10.54 -15.00
N PHE A 131 24.52 9.34 -14.44
CA PHE A 131 25.77 8.61 -14.64
C PHE A 131 26.03 8.30 -16.12
N PHE A 132 24.99 7.86 -16.85
CA PHE A 132 25.10 7.59 -18.28
C PHE A 132 25.33 8.87 -19.11
N SER A 133 24.63 9.96 -18.79
CA SER A 133 24.83 11.25 -19.47
C SER A 133 26.23 11.81 -19.25
N MET A 134 26.74 11.72 -18.02
CA MET A 134 28.11 12.15 -17.70
C MET A 134 29.15 11.27 -18.42
N GLY A 135 28.96 9.95 -18.45
CA GLY A 135 29.86 9.01 -19.13
C GLY A 135 29.88 9.20 -20.65
N ALA A 136 28.72 9.42 -21.26
CA ALA A 136 28.61 9.69 -22.69
C ALA A 136 29.38 10.96 -23.11
N ASN A 137 29.31 12.02 -22.29
CA ASN A 137 30.04 13.26 -22.54
C ASN A 137 31.56 13.07 -22.45
N GLN A 138 32.05 12.26 -21.51
CA GLN A 138 33.49 11.96 -21.38
C GLN A 138 34.02 11.11 -22.54
N LEU A 139 33.28 10.07 -22.92
CA LEU A 139 33.64 9.22 -24.06
C LEU A 139 33.66 10.03 -25.36
N GLN A 140 32.67 10.89 -25.55
CA GLN A 140 32.58 11.75 -26.71
C GLN A 140 33.72 12.78 -26.76
N THR A 141 34.10 13.33 -25.60
CA THR A 141 35.26 14.22 -25.50
C THR A 141 36.55 13.52 -25.88
N ALA A 142 36.76 12.26 -25.45
CA ALA A 142 37.94 11.48 -25.81
C ALA A 142 37.99 11.16 -27.31
N SER A 143 36.86 10.77 -27.93
CA SER A 143 36.79 10.55 -29.37
C SER A 143 37.04 11.83 -30.18
N ASP A 144 36.55 12.96 -29.67
CA ASP A 144 36.73 14.25 -30.32
C ASP A 144 38.23 14.65 -30.32
N TYR A 145 38.97 14.42 -29.24
CA TYR A 145 40.43 14.66 -29.23
C TYR A 145 41.22 13.74 -30.16
N ASP A 146 40.89 12.44 -30.19
CA ASP A 146 41.55 11.48 -31.10
C ASP A 146 41.34 11.87 -32.57
N LEU A 147 40.11 12.22 -32.95
CA LEU A 147 39.79 12.66 -34.30
C LEU A 147 40.54 13.95 -34.69
N ARG A 148 40.60 14.93 -33.79
CA ARG A 148 41.35 16.18 -34.01
C ARG A 148 42.83 15.89 -34.25
N TYR A 149 43.42 14.98 -33.48
CA TYR A 149 44.82 14.57 -33.64
C TYR A 149 45.07 13.89 -35.00
N ARG A 150 44.24 12.91 -35.39
CA ARG A 150 44.39 12.22 -36.68
C ARG A 150 44.20 13.14 -37.87
N TYR A 151 43.26 14.08 -37.79
CA TYR A 151 43.04 15.08 -38.83
C TYR A 151 44.24 16.02 -38.99
N LEU A 152 44.82 16.52 -37.89
CA LEU A 152 46.04 17.33 -37.94
C LEU A 152 47.22 16.54 -38.50
N ARG A 153 47.33 15.25 -38.16
CA ARG A 153 48.35 14.35 -38.74
C ARG A 153 48.17 14.17 -40.24
N MET A 154 46.93 14.05 -40.73
CA MET A 154 46.60 14.00 -42.15
C MET A 154 47.00 15.30 -42.88
N GLN A 155 46.75 16.46 -42.28
CA GLN A 155 47.12 17.75 -42.89
C GLN A 155 48.64 17.94 -43.04
N GLY A 156 49.46 17.25 -42.24
CA GLY A 156 50.93 17.24 -42.35
C GLY A 156 51.61 18.54 -41.88
N LYS A 157 50.86 19.63 -41.67
CA LYS A 157 51.30 20.88 -41.04
C LYS A 157 50.15 21.43 -40.20
N ALA A 158 50.43 21.78 -38.95
CA ALA A 158 49.44 22.37 -38.06
C ALA A 158 49.56 23.89 -38.07
N THR A 159 48.62 24.57 -38.75
CA THR A 159 48.57 26.04 -38.79
C THR A 159 47.63 26.55 -37.69
N LYS A 160 47.84 27.77 -37.20
CA LYS A 160 46.91 28.42 -36.25
C LYS A 160 45.45 28.40 -36.75
N LYS A 161 45.25 28.62 -38.06
CA LYS A 161 43.92 28.55 -38.70
C LYS A 161 43.25 27.16 -38.60
N ASP A 162 44.04 26.08 -38.63
CA ASP A 162 43.52 24.72 -38.50
C ASP A 162 43.05 24.46 -37.07
N PHE A 163 43.79 24.96 -36.08
CA PHE A 163 43.35 24.92 -34.68
C PHE A 163 42.09 25.75 -34.45
N ASP A 164 42.03 26.97 -34.97
CA ASP A 164 40.85 27.85 -34.87
C ASP A 164 39.61 27.19 -35.50
N TYR A 165 39.77 26.53 -36.65
CA TYR A 165 38.71 25.78 -37.32
C TYR A 165 38.24 24.57 -36.50
N LEU A 166 39.17 23.80 -35.93
CA LEU A 166 38.84 22.66 -35.07
C LEU A 166 38.18 23.11 -33.76
N ASP A 167 38.65 24.18 -33.13
CA ASP A 167 38.02 24.75 -31.93
C ASP A 167 36.59 25.21 -32.24
N CYS A 168 36.36 25.83 -33.40
CA CYS A 168 35.01 26.20 -33.82
C CYS A 168 34.10 24.99 -33.99
N ILE A 169 34.56 23.91 -34.65
CA ILE A 169 33.71 22.74 -34.96
C ILE A 169 33.44 21.85 -33.75
N PHE A 170 34.36 21.77 -32.79
CA PHE A 170 34.25 20.87 -31.64
C PHE A 170 33.84 21.58 -30.34
N ILE A 171 34.25 22.83 -30.14
CA ILE A 171 34.05 23.57 -28.88
C ILE A 171 33.02 24.69 -29.03
N THR A 172 33.22 25.65 -29.95
CA THR A 172 32.41 26.88 -30.00
C THR A 172 31.05 26.69 -30.68
N HIS A 173 31.02 26.03 -31.84
CA HIS A 173 29.84 25.80 -32.66
C HIS A 173 29.81 24.36 -33.14
N ARG A 174 29.44 23.45 -32.23
CA ARG A 174 29.49 22.02 -32.49
C ARG A 174 28.66 21.63 -33.71
N ASN A 175 29.32 21.18 -34.78
CA ASN A 175 28.66 20.81 -36.03
C ASN A 175 28.85 19.32 -36.35
N PRO A 176 27.86 18.46 -36.05
CA PRO A 176 27.99 17.01 -36.21
C PRO A 176 28.21 16.59 -37.67
N LYS A 177 27.65 17.33 -38.64
CA LYS A 177 27.84 17.04 -40.07
C LYS A 177 29.30 17.30 -40.49
N ALA A 178 29.89 18.39 -40.02
CA ALA A 178 31.29 18.71 -40.30
C ALA A 178 32.25 17.70 -39.63
N ILE A 179 31.95 17.27 -38.42
CA ILE A 179 32.71 16.23 -37.70
C ILE A 179 32.65 14.90 -38.48
N GLN A 180 31.47 14.48 -38.95
CA GLN A 180 31.33 13.25 -39.73
C GLN A 180 32.08 13.31 -41.07
N GLN A 181 32.03 14.45 -41.76
CA GLN A 181 32.81 14.66 -42.99
C GLN A 181 34.32 14.61 -42.72
N MET A 182 34.76 15.15 -41.59
CA MET A 182 36.16 15.08 -41.16
C MET A 182 36.59 13.64 -40.87
N GLN A 183 35.77 12.86 -40.17
CA GLN A 183 36.01 11.43 -39.93
C GLN A 183 36.18 10.67 -41.24
N GLN A 184 35.29 10.88 -42.21
CA GLN A 184 35.38 10.20 -43.50
C GLN A 184 36.68 10.54 -44.23
N LYS A 185 37.07 11.81 -44.26
CA LYS A 185 38.34 12.24 -44.87
C LYS A 185 39.56 11.58 -44.23
N VAL A 186 39.57 11.48 -42.91
CA VAL A 186 40.66 10.82 -42.16
C VAL A 186 40.70 9.34 -42.50
N ILE A 187 39.55 8.65 -42.50
CA ILE A 187 39.45 7.22 -42.84
C ILE A 187 39.93 6.97 -44.28
N ASP A 188 39.47 7.76 -45.23
CA ASP A 188 39.84 7.62 -46.64
C ASP A 188 41.35 7.83 -46.84
N TYR A 189 41.94 8.80 -46.11
CA TYR A 189 43.38 9.06 -46.12
C TYR A 189 44.18 7.91 -45.50
N GLU A 190 43.78 7.41 -44.32
CA GLU A 190 44.44 6.28 -43.66
C GLU A 190 44.39 5.02 -44.54
N GLN A 191 43.26 4.76 -45.19
CA GLN A 191 43.11 3.64 -46.10
C GLN A 191 43.97 3.80 -47.36
N ALA A 192 44.05 5.01 -47.93
CA ALA A 192 44.93 5.29 -49.06
C ALA A 192 46.41 5.08 -48.70
N LEU A 193 46.81 5.54 -47.51
CA LEU A 193 48.17 5.35 -46.98
C LEU A 193 48.50 3.86 -46.80
N GLN A 194 47.56 3.07 -46.29
CA GLN A 194 47.73 1.63 -46.15
C GLN A 194 47.91 0.94 -47.51
N ARG A 195 47.07 1.24 -48.49
CA ARG A 195 47.23 0.68 -49.86
C ARG A 195 48.57 1.05 -50.47
N GLN A 196 49.03 2.28 -50.25
CA GLN A 196 50.34 2.72 -50.74
C GLN A 196 51.49 1.91 -50.11
N ALA A 197 51.42 1.64 -48.80
CA ALA A 197 52.40 0.81 -48.11
C ALA A 197 52.41 -0.63 -48.64
N GLU A 198 51.23 -1.21 -48.89
CA GLU A 198 51.11 -2.55 -49.48
C GLU A 198 51.71 -2.63 -50.89
N LEU A 199 51.44 -1.63 -51.73
CA LEU A 199 52.02 -1.53 -53.08
C LEU A 199 53.54 -1.40 -53.05
N LEU A 200 54.09 -0.61 -52.11
CA LEU A 200 55.54 -0.49 -51.92
C LEU A 200 56.16 -1.84 -51.54
N LEU A 201 55.55 -2.58 -50.60
CA LEU A 201 56.02 -3.92 -50.22
C LEU A 201 55.95 -4.92 -51.38
N GLN A 202 54.90 -4.87 -52.20
CA GLN A 202 54.83 -5.69 -53.42
C GLN A 202 55.93 -5.33 -54.42
N GLN A 203 56.18 -4.04 -54.63
CA GLN A 203 57.24 -3.58 -55.53
C GLN A 203 58.63 -4.04 -55.06
N GLU A 204 58.90 -4.01 -53.75
CA GLU A 204 60.14 -4.52 -53.19
C GLU A 204 60.30 -6.03 -53.39
N ARG A 205 59.23 -6.81 -53.16
CA ARG A 205 59.23 -8.27 -53.43
C ARG A 205 59.54 -8.57 -54.90
N ILE A 206 58.87 -7.91 -55.84
CA ILE A 206 59.11 -8.08 -57.28
C ILE A 206 60.56 -7.70 -57.64
N LYS A 207 61.09 -6.59 -57.11
CA LYS A 207 62.50 -6.20 -57.33
C LYS A 207 63.47 -7.25 -56.79
N GLN A 208 63.19 -7.84 -55.63
CA GLN A 208 64.01 -8.91 -55.07
C GLN A 208 63.98 -10.18 -55.93
N GLU A 209 62.80 -10.59 -56.41
CA GLU A 209 62.63 -11.73 -57.30
C GLU A 209 63.36 -11.53 -58.63
N GLN A 210 63.21 -10.36 -59.25
CA GLN A 210 63.96 -10.03 -60.47
C GLN A 210 65.48 -10.11 -60.28
N ARG A 211 66.00 -9.67 -59.12
CA ARG A 211 67.42 -9.80 -58.79
C ARG A 211 67.85 -11.26 -58.65
N LYS A 212 67.01 -12.12 -58.06
CA LYS A 212 67.26 -13.58 -57.94
C LYS A 212 67.27 -14.24 -59.33
N LEU A 213 66.26 -13.98 -60.15
CA LEU A 213 66.17 -14.47 -61.53
C LEU A 213 67.38 -14.06 -62.38
N LYS A 214 67.77 -12.78 -62.35
CA LYS A 214 68.98 -12.30 -63.07
C LYS A 214 70.27 -12.98 -62.62
N ARG A 215 70.39 -13.37 -61.34
CA ARG A 215 71.56 -14.13 -60.85
C ARG A 215 71.54 -15.58 -61.35
N GLN A 216 70.37 -16.19 -61.45
CA GLN A 216 70.23 -17.55 -61.98
C GLN A 216 70.51 -17.62 -63.48
N LEU A 217 70.08 -16.62 -64.25
CA LEU A 217 70.30 -16.52 -65.70
C LEU A 217 71.76 -16.21 -66.12
N ARG A 218 72.61 -15.81 -65.16
CA ARG A 218 74.04 -15.53 -65.38
C ARG A 218 74.95 -16.70 -65.00
N LYS A 219 74.38 -17.80 -64.48
CA LYS A 219 75.07 -19.08 -64.28
C LYS A 219 74.80 -19.97 -65.48
#